data_AF-A0A8X6P1V0-F1
#
_entry.id   AF-A0A8X6P1V0-F1
#
_cell.length_a   1.000
_cell.length_b   1.000
_cell.length_c   1.000
_cell.angle_alpha   90.00
_cell.angle_beta   90.00
_cell.angle_gamma   90.00
#
_symmetry.space_group_name_H-M   'P 1'
#
loop_
_entity.id
_entity.type
_entity.pdbx_description
1 polymer ?
#
loop_
_entity_poly.entity_id
_entity_poly.type
_entity_poly.pdbx_seq_one_letter_code
_entity_poly.pdbx_strand_id
1 'polypeptide(L)'
;MSIITNESNISKLLSEFWNSENLGVEAEVSNNENIDEDIMSEFETGISYQNKWYKVKFPWKPNMKTLLENNEQVAKKRFMILRSHFKSDHSLFDEY
;
A
#
# COMPACT_ATOMS: atom_id res chain seq x y z
N MET A 1 -20.07 14.27 23.70
CA MET A 1 -20.09 15.28 22.61
C MET A 1 -20.55 14.55 21.36
N SER A 2 -21.82 14.70 20.95
CA SER A 2 -22.34 14.00 19.77
C SER A 2 -21.99 14.83 18.55
N ILE A 3 -21.04 14.38 17.73
CA ILE A 3 -20.75 15.03 16.46
C ILE A 3 -21.95 14.73 15.56
N ILE A 4 -22.85 15.70 15.42
CA ILE A 4 -23.88 15.67 14.39
C ILE A 4 -23.14 15.87 13.07
N THR A 5 -22.72 14.77 12.45
CA THR A 5 -22.11 14.77 11.13
C THR A 5 -23.19 15.05 10.10
N ASN A 6 -23.32 16.33 9.72
CA ASN A 6 -24.15 16.70 8.60
C ASN A 6 -23.53 16.12 7.32
N GLU A 7 -24.25 15.26 6.61
CA GLU A 7 -23.76 14.49 5.45
C GLU A 7 -23.21 15.43 4.34
N SER A 8 -23.82 16.60 4.19
CA SER A 8 -23.35 17.65 3.28
C SER A 8 -21.96 18.19 3.64
N ASN A 9 -21.65 18.27 4.94
CA ASN A 9 -20.34 18.74 5.42
C ASN A 9 -19.26 17.68 5.19
N ILE A 10 -19.59 16.39 5.35
CA ILE A 10 -18.66 15.29 5.04
C ILE A 10 -18.35 15.27 3.54
N SER A 11 -19.37 15.37 2.69
CA SER A 11 -19.18 15.40 1.23
C SER A 11 -18.29 16.55 0.79
N LYS A 12 -18.49 17.74 1.37
CA LYS A 12 -17.64 18.89 1.11
C LYS A 12 -16.20 18.68 1.58
N LEU A 13 -15.99 18.20 2.81
CA LEU A 13 -14.65 17.92 3.34
C LEU A 13 -13.91 16.88 2.50
N LEU A 14 -14.61 15.82 2.07
CA LEU A 14 -14.05 14.80 1.18
C LEU A 14 -13.66 15.40 -0.16
N SER A 15 -14.50 16.26 -0.74
CA SER A 15 -14.16 16.94 -2.00
C SER A 15 -12.93 17.84 -1.86
N GLU A 16 -12.80 18.57 -0.75
CA GLU A 16 -11.62 19.41 -0.46
C GLU A 16 -10.37 18.56 -0.23
N PHE A 17 -10.51 17.44 0.45
CA PHE A 17 -9.42 16.47 0.65
C PHE A 17 -8.93 15.86 -0.67
N TRP A 18 -9.85 15.39 -1.52
CA TRP A 18 -9.50 14.80 -2.82
C TRP A 18 -8.94 15.81 -3.83
N ASN A 19 -9.29 17.09 -3.68
CA ASN A 19 -8.75 18.18 -4.49
C ASN A 19 -7.48 18.81 -3.88
N SER A 20 -7.04 18.36 -2.70
CA SER A 20 -5.82 18.88 -2.08
C SER A 20 -4.58 18.40 -2.84
N GLU A 21 -3.56 19.25 -2.89
CA GLU A 21 -2.29 18.94 -3.53
C GLU A 21 -1.69 17.65 -2.92
N ASN A 22 -1.27 16.71 -3.78
CA ASN A 22 -0.59 15.49 -3.38
C ASN A 22 0.75 15.85 -2.70
N LEU A 23 0.72 15.95 -1.36
CA LEU A 23 1.92 16.10 -0.55
C LEU A 23 2.71 14.78 -0.55
N GLY A 24 3.62 14.62 -1.51
CA GLY A 24 4.68 13.60 -1.45
C GLY A 24 4.72 12.58 -2.60
N VAL A 25 3.82 12.68 -3.58
CA VAL A 25 4.00 12.00 -4.86
C VAL A 25 4.03 13.10 -5.91
N GLU A 26 5.22 13.60 -6.22
CA GLU A 26 5.42 14.30 -7.48
C GLU A 26 4.93 13.33 -8.56
N ALA A 27 3.90 13.72 -9.31
CA ALA A 27 3.56 13.00 -10.52
C ALA A 27 4.82 13.08 -11.38
N GLU A 28 5.60 12.00 -11.43
CA GLU A 28 6.60 11.88 -12.48
C GLU A 28 5.81 12.11 -13.75
N VAL A 29 6.12 13.21 -14.45
CA VAL A 29 5.55 13.52 -15.76
C VAL A 29 6.13 12.47 -16.70
N SER A 30 5.64 11.25 -16.59
CA SER A 30 5.89 10.21 -17.56
C SER A 30 5.17 10.67 -18.81
N ASN A 31 5.94 11.10 -19.80
CA ASN A 31 5.50 11.57 -21.12
C ASN A 31 4.72 10.51 -21.93
N ASN A 32 4.18 9.47 -21.31
CA ASN A 32 3.36 8.45 -21.93
C ASN A 32 1.91 8.71 -21.54
N GLU A 33 1.19 9.39 -22.42
CA GLU A 33 -0.23 9.76 -22.28
C GLU A 33 -1.17 8.54 -22.08
N ASN A 34 -0.68 7.31 -22.24
CA ASN A 34 -1.48 6.07 -22.15
C ASN A 34 -1.12 5.13 -20.99
N ILE A 35 -0.20 5.50 -20.08
CA ILE A 35 0.20 4.60 -18.98
C ILE A 35 -1.01 4.19 -18.11
N ASP A 36 -1.90 5.13 -17.80
CA ASP A 36 -3.05 4.85 -16.95
C ASP A 36 -4.08 3.95 -17.65
N GLU A 37 -4.32 4.17 -18.95
CA GLU A 37 -5.20 3.30 -19.75
C GLU A 37 -4.65 1.88 -19.88
N ASP A 38 -3.34 1.74 -20.10
CA ASP A 38 -2.67 0.44 -20.18
C ASP A 38 -2.74 -0.32 -18.84
N ILE A 39 -2.50 0.37 -17.72
CA ILE A 39 -2.62 -0.20 -16.37
C ILE A 39 -4.06 -0.65 -16.10
N MET A 40 -5.04 0.18 -16.44
CA MET A 40 -6.46 -0.15 -16.25
C MET A 40 -6.89 -1.33 -17.11
N SER A 41 -6.46 -1.37 -18.37
CA SER A 41 -6.72 -2.48 -19.29
C SER A 41 -6.12 -3.80 -18.79
N GLU A 42 -4.87 -3.80 -18.31
CA GLU A 42 -4.25 -4.99 -17.72
C GLU A 42 -4.98 -5.44 -16.46
N PHE A 43 -5.42 -4.51 -15.62
CA PHE A 43 -6.16 -4.82 -14.41
C PHE A 43 -7.51 -5.48 -14.73
N GLU A 44 -8.32 -4.89 -15.60
CA GLU A 44 -9.64 -5.39 -15.98
C GLU A 44 -9.58 -6.76 -16.64
N THR A 45 -8.63 -6.97 -17.55
CA THR A 45 -8.39 -8.28 -18.19
C THR A 45 -7.90 -9.33 -17.19
N GLY A 46 -7.29 -8.91 -16.08
CA GLY A 46 -6.86 -9.76 -14.98
C GLY A 46 -7.97 -10.21 -14.04
N ILE A 47 -9.19 -9.67 -14.17
CA ILE A 47 -10.34 -10.03 -13.32
C ILE A 47 -11.03 -11.28 -13.86
N SER A 48 -11.24 -12.28 -13.01
CA SER A 48 -12.03 -13.46 -13.32
C SER A 48 -12.97 -13.80 -12.18
N TYR A 49 -14.18 -14.25 -12.49
CA TYR A 49 -15.15 -14.70 -11.50
C TYR A 49 -15.22 -16.23 -11.49
N GLN A 50 -14.83 -16.85 -10.38
CA GLN A 50 -14.75 -18.31 -10.24
C GLN A 50 -15.19 -18.73 -8.84
N ASN A 51 -16.01 -19.79 -8.74
CA ASN A 51 -16.47 -20.36 -7.46
C ASN A 51 -17.16 -19.33 -6.53
N LYS A 52 -17.89 -18.38 -7.09
CA LYS A 52 -18.52 -17.25 -6.36
C LYS A 52 -17.54 -16.21 -5.80
N TRP A 53 -16.30 -16.20 -6.26
CA TRP A 53 -15.28 -15.23 -5.86
C TRP A 53 -14.70 -14.51 -7.07
N TYR A 54 -14.40 -13.22 -6.91
CA TYR A 54 -13.56 -12.50 -7.84
C TYR A 54 -12.09 -12.84 -7.56
N LYS A 55 -11.36 -13.19 -8.60
CA LYS A 55 -9.90 -13.33 -8.60
C LYS A 55 -9.34 -12.23 -9.49
N VAL A 56 -8.29 -11.58 -9.01
CA VAL A 56 -7.59 -10.54 -9.75
C VAL A 56 -6.12 -10.90 -9.84
N LYS A 57 -5.49 -10.60 -10.97
CA LYS A 57 -4.04 -10.67 -11.09
C LYS A 57 -3.44 -9.57 -10.21
N PHE A 58 -2.34 -9.86 -9.54
CA PHE A 58 -1.62 -8.81 -8.83
C PHE A 58 -1.01 -7.81 -9.83
N PRO A 59 -1.05 -6.50 -9.55
CA PRO A 59 -0.52 -5.46 -10.44
C PRO A 59 1.02 -5.33 -10.31
N TRP A 60 1.73 -6.45 -10.13
CA TRP A 60 3.19 -6.43 -10.08
C TRP A 60 3.75 -6.38 -11.50
N LYS A 61 4.79 -5.57 -11.70
CA LYS A 61 5.59 -5.65 -12.93
C LYS A 61 6.07 -7.09 -13.16
N PRO A 62 6.18 -7.54 -14.42
CA PRO A 62 6.76 -8.84 -14.73
C PRO A 62 8.10 -9.03 -13.99
N ASN A 63 8.32 -10.22 -13.43
CA ASN A 63 9.52 -10.56 -12.66
C ASN A 63 9.72 -9.82 -11.31
N MET A 64 8.76 -9.02 -10.82
CA MET A 64 8.89 -8.46 -9.46
C MET A 64 8.67 -9.48 -8.36
N LYS A 65 7.87 -10.52 -8.61
CA LYS A 65 7.65 -11.57 -7.61
C LYS A 65 8.95 -12.27 -7.18
N THR A 66 9.93 -12.39 -8.08
CA THR A 66 11.25 -12.96 -7.77
C THR A 66 12.18 -11.98 -7.05
N LEU A 67 11.86 -10.69 -7.07
CA LEU A 67 12.58 -9.63 -6.35
C LEU A 67 12.01 -9.38 -4.95
N LEU A 68 10.76 -9.78 -4.70
CA LEU A 68 10.14 -9.68 -3.39
C LEU A 68 10.68 -10.79 -2.48
N GLU A 69 11.38 -10.39 -1.43
CA GLU A 69 11.79 -11.32 -0.38
C GLU A 69 10.56 -11.92 0.32
N ASN A 70 10.67 -13.16 0.78
CA ASN A 70 9.59 -13.80 1.54
C ASN A 70 9.39 -13.08 2.88
N ASN A 71 8.17 -12.58 3.14
CA ASN A 71 7.84 -11.84 4.35
C ASN A 71 8.20 -12.58 5.66
N GLU A 72 8.06 -13.90 5.71
CA GLU A 72 8.46 -14.72 6.85
C GLU A 72 9.97 -14.64 7.08
N GLN A 73 10.77 -14.76 6.01
CA GLN A 73 12.22 -14.68 6.08
C GLN A 73 12.68 -13.29 6.50
N VAL A 74 12.07 -12.24 5.95
CA VAL A 74 12.34 -10.84 6.33
C VAL A 74 12.01 -10.61 7.80
N ALA A 75 10.84 -11.03 8.26
CA ALA A 75 10.42 -10.91 9.65
C ALA A 75 11.37 -11.66 10.58
N LYS A 76 11.75 -12.89 10.22
CA LYS A 76 12.70 -13.70 10.99
C LYS A 76 14.08 -13.03 11.09
N LYS A 77 14.59 -12.46 10.00
CA LYS A 77 15.86 -11.72 10.00
C LYS A 77 15.79 -10.49 10.91
N ARG A 78 14.72 -9.68 10.80
CA ARG A 78 14.49 -8.51 11.66
C ARG A 78 14.42 -8.91 13.13
N PHE A 79 13.69 -9.99 13.45
CA PHE A 79 13.59 -10.50 14.80
C PHE A 79 14.94 -10.96 15.37
N MET A 80 15.77 -11.65 14.57
CA MET A 80 17.10 -12.08 15.01
C MET A 80 18.01 -10.90 15.34
N ILE A 81 17.97 -9.83 14.53
CA ILE A 81 18.72 -8.60 14.76
C ILE A 81 18.24 -7.93 16.05
N LEU A 82 16.92 -7.76 16.19
CA LEU A 82 16.32 -7.16 17.39
C LEU A 82 16.71 -7.93 18.66
N ARG A 83 16.61 -9.26 18.63
CA ARG A 83 17.04 -10.12 19.74
C ARG A 83 18.53 -9.96 20.06
N SER A 84 19.37 -9.74 19.05
CA SER A 84 20.79 -9.47 19.27
C SER A 84 20.99 -8.14 19.99
N HIS A 85 20.25 -7.09 19.60
CA HIS A 85 20.32 -5.78 20.24
C HIS A 85 19.89 -5.84 21.71
N PHE A 86 18.78 -6.54 22.02
CA PHE A 86 18.33 -6.72 23.41
C PHE A 86 19.32 -7.49 24.28
N LYS A 87 20.16 -8.36 23.69
CA LYS A 87 21.22 -9.06 24.43
C LYS A 87 22.44 -8.19 24.69
N SER A 88 22.74 -7.27 23.79
CA SER A 88 23.89 -6.35 23.92
C SER A 88 23.56 -5.12 24.76
N ASP A 89 22.30 -4.70 24.76
CA ASP A 89 21.80 -3.55 25.50
C ASP A 89 20.51 -3.94 26.23
N HIS A 90 20.65 -4.20 27.54
CA HIS A 90 19.52 -4.58 28.38
C HIS A 90 18.54 -3.42 28.61
N SER A 91 19.01 -2.16 28.56
CA SER A 91 18.13 -1.00 28.76
C SER A 91 17.11 -0.86 27.63
N LEU A 92 17.49 -1.22 26.41
CA LEU A 92 16.61 -1.24 25.25
C LEU A 92 15.46 -2.26 25.39
N PHE A 93 15.67 -3.35 26.14
CA PHE A 93 14.61 -4.33 26.40
C PHE A 93 13.58 -3.80 27.41
N ASP A 94 14.03 -3.04 28.41
CA ASP A 94 13.15 -2.49 29.44
C ASP A 94 12.25 -1.35 28.93
N GLU A 95 12.59 -0.73 27.79
CA GLU A 95 11.79 0.32 27.12
C GLU A 95 10.68 -0.20 26.18
N TYR A 96 10.66 -1.50 25.86
CA TYR A 96 9.69 -2.15 24.95
C TYR A 96 8.51 -2.79 25.70
#